data_AF-K1T4B8-F1
#
_entry.id   AF-K1T4B8-F1
#
_cell.length_a   1.000
_cell.length_b   1.000
_cell.length_c   1.000
_cell.angle_alpha   90.00
_cell.angle_beta   90.00
_cell.angle_gamma   90.00
#
_symmetry.space_group_name_H-M   'P 1'
#
loop_
_entity.id
_entity.type
_entity.pdbx_description
1 polymer ?
#
loop_
_entity_poly.entity_id
_entity_poly.type
_entity_poly.pdbx_seq_one_letter_code
_entity_poly.pdbx_strand_id
1 'polypeptide(L)'
;IAPEVLEREAFARGVADPLQARNMARLADGDLLELGHLVAGESDAQRKEHFDLFCSLMRLSYNDKHLELVTWAEDAAQLSREQQRGFLRDAARLLRESYMLHAGIREISYLWGEELAFCTKFAPFVGSQNIEPLIAEIESASAQIAQNGNPTIVFTHFALSVSKMIKHL
;
A
#
# COMPACT_ATOMS: atom_id res chain seq x y z
N ILE A 1 18.10 -3.27 -8.79
CA ILE A 1 19.36 -2.94 -8.06
C ILE A 1 19.26 -3.53 -6.66
N ALA A 2 20.34 -4.00 -6.04
CA ALA A 2 20.27 -4.54 -4.68
C ALA A 2 19.88 -3.45 -3.65
N PRO A 3 19.06 -3.76 -2.63
CA PRO A 3 18.62 -2.76 -1.64
C PRO A 3 19.77 -2.04 -0.94
N GLU A 4 20.86 -2.74 -0.64
CA GLU A 4 22.07 -2.18 -0.01
C GLU A 4 22.75 -1.11 -0.87
N VAL A 5 22.67 -1.26 -2.19
CA VAL A 5 23.23 -0.29 -3.16
C VAL A 5 22.35 0.95 -3.22
N LEU A 6 21.02 0.77 -3.22
CA LEU A 6 20.08 1.87 -3.18
C LEU A 6 20.11 2.63 -1.85
N GLU A 7 20.36 1.94 -0.74
CA GLU A 7 20.50 2.58 0.58
C GLU A 7 21.73 3.49 0.62
N ARG A 8 22.89 3.00 0.12
CA ARG A 8 24.10 3.82 -0.03
C ARG A 8 23.88 5.02 -0.94
N GLU A 9 23.13 4.85 -2.01
CA GLU A 9 22.77 5.95 -2.91
C GLU A 9 21.84 6.97 -2.23
N ALA A 10 20.87 6.52 -1.43
CA ALA A 10 19.99 7.41 -0.67
C ALA A 10 20.78 8.29 0.31
N PHE A 11 21.76 7.70 1.01
CA PHE A 11 22.69 8.47 1.85
C PHE A 11 23.52 9.47 1.03
N ALA A 12 24.05 9.06 -0.13
CA ALA A 12 24.82 9.94 -1.01
C ALA A 12 23.99 11.13 -1.54
N ARG A 13 22.66 10.96 -1.63
CA ARG A 13 21.70 12.00 -2.03
C ARG A 13 21.15 12.84 -0.88
N GLY A 14 21.65 12.65 0.34
CA GLY A 14 21.37 13.55 1.47
C GLY A 14 20.32 13.06 2.47
N VAL A 15 19.86 11.80 2.38
CA VAL A 15 18.99 11.22 3.41
C VAL A 15 19.82 10.92 4.66
N ALA A 16 19.58 11.64 5.75
CA ALA A 16 20.41 11.55 6.95
C ALA A 16 20.01 10.40 7.90
N ASP A 17 18.73 10.03 7.94
CA ASP A 17 18.23 8.96 8.80
C ASP A 17 18.42 7.59 8.12
N PRO A 18 19.18 6.66 8.74
CA PRO A 18 19.36 5.31 8.20
C PRO A 18 18.07 4.53 7.99
N LEU A 19 17.07 4.74 8.85
CA LEU A 19 15.78 4.06 8.68
C LEU A 19 15.06 4.58 7.43
N GLN A 20 15.07 5.90 7.24
CA GLN A 20 14.48 6.55 6.07
C GLN A 20 15.19 6.14 4.76
N ALA A 21 16.53 6.10 4.76
CA ALA A 21 17.33 5.69 3.60
C ALA A 21 17.02 4.23 3.20
N ARG A 22 16.96 3.32 4.17
CA ARG A 22 16.61 1.91 3.96
C ARG A 22 15.18 1.74 3.45
N ASN A 23 14.24 2.54 3.95
CA ASN A 23 12.85 2.52 3.48
C ASN A 23 12.75 3.00 2.03
N MET A 24 13.37 4.14 1.70
CA MET A 24 13.39 4.66 0.33
C MET A 24 14.05 3.68 -0.66
N ALA A 25 15.15 3.03 -0.24
CA ALA A 25 15.83 2.02 -1.04
C ALA A 25 14.94 0.81 -1.39
N ARG A 26 14.06 0.40 -0.48
CA ARG A 26 13.11 -0.69 -0.73
C ARG A 26 11.86 -0.22 -1.48
N LEU A 27 11.38 0.99 -1.23
CA LEU A 27 10.28 1.59 -1.97
C LEU A 27 10.60 1.75 -3.45
N ALA A 28 11.86 2.10 -3.73
CA ALA A 28 12.42 2.14 -5.07
C ALA A 28 12.42 0.76 -5.77
N ASP A 29 12.31 -0.35 -5.03
CA ASP A 29 12.23 -1.73 -5.54
C ASP A 29 13.26 -2.05 -6.65
N GLY A 30 14.47 -1.54 -6.49
CA GLY A 30 15.54 -1.75 -7.46
C GLY A 30 15.61 -0.73 -8.60
N ASP A 31 14.73 0.28 -8.63
CA ASP A 31 14.69 1.40 -9.58
C ASP A 31 15.36 2.66 -9.02
N LEU A 32 16.47 3.06 -9.65
CA LEU A 32 17.26 4.22 -9.23
C LEU A 32 16.55 5.56 -9.51
N LEU A 33 15.68 5.61 -10.53
CA LEU A 33 14.91 6.80 -10.88
C LEU A 33 13.83 7.03 -9.83
N GLU A 34 13.12 5.97 -9.46
CA GLU A 34 12.14 6.02 -8.37
C GLU A 34 12.81 6.43 -7.05
N LEU A 35 14.01 5.92 -6.74
CA LEU A 35 14.77 6.38 -5.58
C LEU A 35 15.05 7.89 -5.65
N GLY A 36 15.38 8.41 -6.84
CA GLY A 36 15.58 9.85 -7.05
C GLY A 36 14.33 10.67 -6.75
N HIS A 37 13.17 10.26 -7.27
CA HIS A 37 11.90 10.94 -6.99
C HIS A 37 11.52 10.89 -5.51
N LEU A 38 11.78 9.76 -4.85
CA LEU A 38 11.56 9.57 -3.41
C LEU A 38 12.44 10.50 -2.57
N VAL A 39 13.72 10.66 -2.93
CA VAL A 39 14.64 11.57 -2.21
C VAL A 39 14.31 13.04 -2.49
N ALA A 40 13.84 13.36 -3.69
CA ALA A 40 13.42 14.71 -4.06
C ALA A 40 12.08 15.14 -3.43
N GLY A 41 11.35 14.21 -2.79
CA GLY A 41 10.03 14.46 -2.21
C GLY A 41 8.91 14.60 -3.24
N GLU A 42 9.19 14.35 -4.52
CA GLU A 42 8.22 14.48 -5.62
C GLU A 42 7.07 13.47 -5.48
N SER A 43 7.36 12.30 -4.89
CA SER A 43 6.39 11.22 -4.69
C SER A 43 5.60 11.31 -3.37
N ASP A 44 5.84 12.32 -2.52
CA ASP A 44 5.25 12.36 -1.17
C ASP A 44 3.75 12.66 -1.18
N ALA A 45 3.30 13.56 -2.06
CA ALA A 45 1.87 13.88 -2.20
C ALA A 45 1.08 12.67 -2.70
N GLN A 46 1.57 12.00 -3.74
CA GLN A 46 0.94 10.81 -4.30
C GLN A 46 0.90 9.65 -3.29
N ARG A 47 1.99 9.44 -2.54
CA ARG A 47 2.04 8.41 -1.50
C ARG A 47 1.02 8.68 -0.39
N LYS A 48 0.87 9.95 -0.01
CA LYS A 48 -0.14 10.37 0.95
C LYS A 48 -1.55 10.09 0.43
N GLU A 49 -1.85 10.44 -0.81
CA GLU A 49 -3.14 10.12 -1.45
C GLU A 49 -3.42 8.62 -1.47
N HIS A 50 -2.44 7.79 -1.86
CA HIS A 50 -2.60 6.33 -1.85
C HIS A 50 -2.82 5.80 -0.43
N PHE A 51 -2.11 6.33 0.56
CA PHE A 51 -2.25 5.96 1.95
C PHE A 51 -3.63 6.35 2.52
N ASP A 52 -4.14 7.54 2.21
CA ASP A 52 -5.46 8.00 2.61
C ASP A 52 -6.58 7.15 1.96
N LEU A 53 -6.39 6.79 0.68
CA LEU A 53 -7.30 5.89 -0.04
C LEU A 53 -7.29 4.47 0.57
N PHE A 54 -6.13 3.98 0.98
CA PHE A 54 -6.02 2.70 1.70
C PHE A 54 -6.69 2.77 3.08
N CYS A 55 -6.43 3.81 3.86
CA CYS A 55 -7.02 4.00 5.19
C CYS A 55 -8.55 4.06 5.13
N SER A 56 -9.10 4.77 4.15
CA SER A 56 -10.55 4.85 3.95
C SER A 56 -11.13 3.47 3.59
N LEU A 57 -10.52 2.72 2.66
CA LEU A 57 -10.94 1.37 2.31
C LEU A 57 -11.01 0.46 3.54
N MET A 58 -9.93 0.42 4.34
CA MET A 58 -9.84 -0.44 5.51
C MET A 58 -10.88 -0.07 6.57
N ARG A 59 -11.11 1.23 6.81
CA ARG A 59 -12.11 1.71 7.77
C ARG A 59 -13.53 1.39 7.30
N LEU A 60 -13.84 1.59 6.03
CA LEU A 60 -15.17 1.27 5.47
C LEU A 60 -15.41 -0.24 5.49
N SER A 61 -14.38 -1.02 5.16
CA SER A 61 -14.38 -2.49 5.19
C SER A 61 -14.67 -3.04 6.58
N TYR A 62 -14.03 -2.48 7.62
CA TYR A 62 -14.26 -2.87 9.01
C TYR A 62 -15.67 -2.50 9.51
N ASN A 63 -16.22 -1.37 9.08
CA ASN A 63 -17.54 -0.90 9.52
C ASN A 63 -18.71 -1.45 8.68
N ASP A 64 -18.47 -2.39 7.76
CA ASP A 64 -19.49 -3.02 6.90
C ASP A 64 -20.29 -2.00 6.05
N LYS A 65 -19.64 -0.90 5.68
CA LYS A 65 -20.25 0.24 4.96
C LYS A 65 -20.29 -0.01 3.45
N HIS A 66 -21.06 -1.01 3.03
CA HIS A 66 -21.07 -1.47 1.63
C HIS A 66 -21.49 -0.41 0.61
N LEU A 67 -22.41 0.49 0.97
CA LEU A 67 -22.81 1.59 0.07
C LEU A 67 -21.66 2.57 -0.13
N GLU A 68 -20.98 2.96 0.96
CA GLU A 68 -19.82 3.85 0.89
C GLU A 68 -18.60 3.19 0.23
N LEU A 69 -18.47 1.86 0.26
CA LEU A 69 -17.44 1.14 -0.49
C LEU A 69 -17.63 1.26 -2.01
N VAL A 70 -18.88 1.37 -2.48
CA VAL A 70 -19.15 1.62 -3.91
C VAL A 70 -18.70 3.03 -4.28
N THR A 71 -19.00 4.03 -3.46
CA THR A 71 -18.50 5.41 -3.67
C THR A 71 -16.98 5.46 -3.64
N TRP A 72 -16.34 4.77 -2.69
CA TRP A 72 -14.89 4.66 -2.64
C TRP A 72 -14.31 4.06 -3.93
N ALA A 73 -14.98 3.05 -4.50
CA ALA A 73 -14.55 2.43 -5.75
C ALA A 73 -14.69 3.37 -6.96
N GLU A 74 -15.72 4.22 -6.97
CA GLU A 74 -15.88 5.27 -7.99
C GLU A 74 -14.75 6.30 -7.91
N ASP A 75 -14.38 6.73 -6.70
CA ASP A 75 -13.27 7.66 -6.47
C ASP A 75 -11.94 7.05 -6.92
N ALA A 76 -11.66 5.80 -6.54
CA ALA A 76 -10.46 5.08 -6.99
C ALA A 76 -10.42 4.91 -8.52
N ALA A 77 -11.58 4.74 -9.16
CA ALA A 77 -11.69 4.63 -10.61
C ALA A 77 -11.41 5.94 -11.36
N GLN A 78 -11.53 7.11 -10.71
CA GLN A 78 -11.19 8.41 -11.31
C GLN A 78 -9.69 8.66 -11.42
N LEU A 79 -8.88 7.94 -10.65
CA LEU A 79 -7.41 8.03 -10.72
C LEU A 79 -6.92 7.64 -12.12
N SER A 80 -5.79 8.22 -12.56
CA SER A 80 -5.12 7.75 -13.76
C SER A 80 -4.67 6.28 -13.60
N ARG A 81 -4.53 5.54 -14.71
CA ARG A 81 -4.09 4.12 -14.65
C ARG A 81 -2.76 3.92 -13.91
N GLU A 82 -1.85 4.88 -14.04
CA GLU A 82 -0.58 4.85 -13.32
C GLU A 82 -0.77 5.02 -11.82
N GLN A 83 -1.59 5.98 -11.39
CA GLN A 83 -1.98 6.15 -9.99
C GLN A 83 -2.71 4.92 -9.44
N GLN A 84 -3.61 4.32 -10.21
CA GLN A 84 -4.32 3.09 -9.80
C GLN A 84 -3.33 1.93 -9.53
N ARG A 85 -2.35 1.74 -10.41
CA ARG A 85 -1.30 0.73 -10.23
C ARG A 85 -0.38 1.07 -9.05
N GLY A 86 -0.04 2.34 -8.89
CA GLY A 86 0.72 2.84 -7.75
C GLY A 86 0.01 2.58 -6.43
N PHE A 87 -1.29 2.88 -6.37
CA PHE A 87 -2.14 2.60 -5.21
C PHE A 87 -2.16 1.11 -4.86
N LEU A 88 -2.40 0.22 -5.84
CA LEU A 88 -2.45 -1.23 -5.59
C LEU A 88 -1.09 -1.76 -5.08
N ARG A 89 0.01 -1.26 -5.63
CA ARG A 89 1.38 -1.56 -5.15
C ARG A 89 1.57 -1.11 -3.69
N ASP A 90 1.15 0.11 -3.37
CA ASP A 90 1.26 0.66 -2.01
C ASP A 90 0.34 -0.06 -1.02
N ALA A 91 -0.87 -0.44 -1.44
CA ALA A 91 -1.80 -1.23 -0.63
C ALA A 91 -1.22 -2.61 -0.29
N ALA A 92 -0.58 -3.29 -1.24
CA ALA A 92 0.11 -4.56 -0.97
C ALA A 92 1.27 -4.39 0.02
N ARG A 93 2.05 -3.30 -0.11
CA ARG A 93 3.09 -2.95 0.88
C ARG A 93 2.48 -2.80 2.27
N LEU A 94 1.48 -1.93 2.42
CA LEU A 94 0.86 -1.61 3.71
C LEU A 94 0.27 -2.86 4.38
N LEU A 95 -0.36 -3.76 3.61
CA LEU A 95 -0.86 -5.04 4.12
C LEU A 95 0.25 -5.96 4.62
N ARG A 96 1.33 -6.11 3.85
CA ARG A 96 2.49 -6.91 4.26
C ARG A 96 3.11 -6.36 5.54
N GLU A 97 3.29 -5.05 5.64
CA GLU A 97 3.81 -4.41 6.86
C GLU A 97 2.87 -4.60 8.05
N SER A 98 1.56 -4.46 7.86
CA SER A 98 0.56 -4.73 8.91
C SER A 98 0.61 -6.18 9.39
N TYR A 99 0.81 -7.15 8.49
CA TYR A 99 1.00 -8.55 8.85
C TYR A 99 2.31 -8.78 9.62
N MET A 100 3.41 -8.16 9.20
CA MET A 100 4.69 -8.23 9.92
C MET A 100 4.59 -7.68 11.34
N LEU A 101 3.85 -6.58 11.52
CA LEU A 101 3.53 -6.02 12.83
C LEU A 101 2.67 -6.98 13.66
N HIS A 102 1.70 -7.67 13.05
CA HIS A 102 0.87 -8.69 13.72
C HIS A 102 1.73 -9.86 14.22
N ALA A 103 2.69 -10.31 13.41
CA ALA A 103 3.61 -11.40 13.76
C ALA A 103 4.63 -11.04 14.85
N GLY A 104 4.60 -9.82 15.39
CA GLY A 104 5.51 -9.36 16.45
C GLY A 104 6.90 -8.98 15.95
N ILE A 105 7.12 -8.97 14.63
CA ILE A 105 8.41 -8.67 14.01
C ILE A 105 8.51 -7.15 13.78
N ARG A 106 8.47 -6.38 14.87
CA ARG A 106 8.47 -4.91 14.83
C ARG A 106 9.79 -4.30 14.32
N GLU A 107 10.90 -4.97 14.56
CA GLU A 107 12.25 -4.51 14.18
C GLU A 107 12.47 -4.47 12.66
N ILE A 108 11.58 -5.10 11.90
CA ILE A 108 11.58 -5.18 10.44
C ILE A 108 10.47 -4.30 9.85
N SER A 109 9.54 -3.75 10.64
CA SER A 109 8.46 -2.92 10.10
C SER A 109 8.98 -1.60 9.53
N TYR A 110 8.76 -1.36 8.24
CA TYR A 110 9.33 -0.25 7.46
C TYR A 110 8.41 0.97 7.39
N LEU A 111 7.41 1.01 8.28
CA LEU A 111 6.42 2.08 8.38
C LEU A 111 6.95 3.23 9.25
N TRP A 112 6.53 4.46 8.93
CA TRP A 112 6.93 5.68 9.64
C TRP A 112 5.75 6.65 9.76
N GLY A 113 5.81 7.55 10.73
CA GLY A 113 4.80 8.60 10.94
C GLY A 113 3.36 8.06 11.01
N GLU A 114 2.49 8.60 10.15
CA GLU A 114 1.06 8.26 10.09
C GLU A 114 0.82 6.81 9.64
N GLU A 115 1.64 6.28 8.72
CA GLU A 115 1.54 4.89 8.24
C GLU A 115 1.76 3.91 9.39
N LEU A 116 2.80 4.14 10.20
CA LEU A 116 3.10 3.28 11.36
C LEU A 116 1.96 3.33 12.38
N ALA A 117 1.45 4.54 12.68
CA ALA A 117 0.38 4.73 13.64
C ALA A 117 -0.93 4.02 13.21
N PHE A 118 -1.25 4.06 11.91
CA PHE A 118 -2.40 3.37 11.36
C PHE A 118 -2.19 1.85 11.34
N CYS A 119 -1.11 1.37 10.72
CA CYS A 119 -0.84 -0.05 10.55
C CYS A 119 -0.65 -0.78 11.88
N THR A 120 -0.15 -0.12 12.92
CA THR A 120 -0.09 -0.70 14.29
C THR A 120 -1.48 -0.99 14.84
N LYS A 121 -2.45 -0.10 14.60
CA LYS A 121 -3.85 -0.30 15.01
C LYS A 121 -4.56 -1.29 14.09
N PHE A 122 -4.15 -1.37 12.83
CA PHE A 122 -4.74 -2.23 11.82
C PHE A 122 -4.21 -3.67 11.85
N ALA A 123 -2.99 -3.89 12.35
CA ALA A 123 -2.32 -5.20 12.41
C ALA A 123 -3.18 -6.34 13.00
N PRO A 124 -4.00 -6.15 14.05
CA PRO A 124 -4.89 -7.21 14.55
C PRO A 124 -5.89 -7.75 13.51
N PHE A 125 -6.21 -6.97 12.48
CA PHE A 125 -7.16 -7.33 11.42
C PHE A 125 -6.51 -8.01 10.20
N VAL A 126 -5.18 -8.19 10.23
CA VAL A 126 -4.44 -8.88 9.17
C VAL A 126 -3.68 -10.04 9.79
N GLY A 127 -4.17 -11.25 9.54
CA GLY A 127 -3.62 -12.49 10.10
C GLY A 127 -3.28 -13.50 9.01
N SER A 128 -2.74 -14.64 9.43
CA SER A 128 -2.30 -15.70 8.51
C SER A 128 -3.44 -16.28 7.66
N GLN A 129 -4.69 -16.14 8.11
CA GLN A 129 -5.87 -16.64 7.38
C GLN A 129 -6.33 -15.73 6.23
N ASN A 130 -6.01 -14.43 6.27
CA ASN A 130 -6.54 -13.46 5.29
C ASN A 130 -5.47 -12.74 4.48
N ILE A 131 -4.20 -12.75 4.91
CA ILE A 131 -3.11 -12.08 4.19
C ILE A 131 -2.93 -12.61 2.76
N GLU A 132 -2.89 -13.92 2.57
CA GLU A 132 -2.73 -14.54 1.24
C GLU A 132 -3.90 -14.19 0.30
N PRO A 133 -5.18 -14.37 0.71
CA PRO A 133 -6.32 -13.90 -0.09
C PRO A 133 -6.30 -12.41 -0.42
N LEU A 134 -5.93 -11.55 0.55
CA LEU A 134 -5.89 -10.10 0.34
C LEU A 134 -4.83 -9.70 -0.68
N ILE A 135 -3.64 -10.29 -0.62
CA ILE A 135 -2.57 -10.04 -1.59
C ILE A 135 -2.96 -10.56 -2.98
N ALA A 136 -3.55 -11.76 -3.06
CA ALA A 136 -4.03 -12.30 -4.33
C ALA A 136 -5.10 -11.42 -4.99
N GLU A 137 -6.00 -10.83 -4.20
CA GLU A 137 -7.02 -9.91 -4.69
C GLU A 137 -6.41 -8.61 -5.23
N ILE A 138 -5.36 -8.07 -4.59
CA ILE A 138 -4.61 -6.92 -5.11
C ILE A 138 -3.90 -7.25 -6.42
N GLU A 139 -3.27 -8.42 -6.51
CA GLU A 139 -2.56 -8.87 -7.72
C GLU A 139 -3.55 -9.07 -8.88
N SER A 140 -4.72 -9.64 -8.60
CA SER A 140 -5.82 -9.78 -9.56
C SER A 140 -6.30 -8.42 -10.08
N ALA A 141 -6.60 -7.48 -9.18
CA ALA A 141 -7.00 -6.12 -9.54
C ALA A 141 -5.91 -5.42 -10.37
N SER A 142 -4.64 -5.59 -10.00
CA SER A 142 -3.50 -5.02 -10.72
C SER A 142 -3.39 -5.57 -12.13
N ALA A 143 -3.57 -6.88 -12.31
CA ALA A 143 -3.58 -7.53 -13.62
C ALA A 143 -4.75 -7.05 -14.48
N GLN A 144 -5.94 -6.92 -13.90
CA GLN A 144 -7.13 -6.42 -14.61
C GLN A 144 -6.95 -4.96 -15.08
N ILE A 145 -6.40 -4.08 -14.24
CA ILE A 145 -6.08 -2.70 -14.64
C ILE A 145 -5.03 -2.66 -15.77
N ALA A 146 -4.00 -3.51 -15.69
CA ALA A 146 -2.99 -3.62 -16.74
C ALA A 146 -3.55 -4.15 -18.07
N GLN A 147 -4.57 -5.02 -18.02
CA GLN A 147 -5.26 -5.58 -19.18
C GLN A 147 -6.39 -4.67 -19.72
N ASN A 148 -6.40 -3.38 -19.36
CA ASN A 148 -7.42 -2.42 -19.77
C ASN A 148 -8.85 -2.72 -19.26
N GLY A 149 -8.97 -3.45 -18.15
CA GLY A 149 -10.25 -3.63 -17.45
C GLY A 149 -10.91 -2.29 -17.07
N ASN A 150 -12.23 -2.30 -16.93
CA ASN A 150 -13.00 -1.12 -16.49
C ASN A 150 -12.69 -0.86 -15.00
N PRO A 151 -12.09 0.31 -14.64
CA PRO A 151 -11.66 0.55 -13.27
C PRO A 151 -12.80 0.54 -12.26
N THR A 152 -13.98 1.05 -12.60
CA THR A 152 -15.14 1.04 -11.70
C THR A 152 -15.54 -0.39 -11.32
N ILE A 153 -15.61 -1.30 -12.30
CA ILE A 153 -15.94 -2.72 -12.04
C ILE A 153 -14.86 -3.38 -11.19
N VAL A 154 -13.58 -3.17 -11.56
CA VAL A 154 -12.43 -3.76 -10.87
C VAL A 154 -12.37 -3.30 -9.41
N PHE A 155 -12.43 -1.98 -9.16
CA PHE A 155 -12.35 -1.44 -7.81
C PHE A 155 -13.60 -1.75 -6.98
N THR A 156 -14.78 -1.87 -7.59
CA THR A 156 -15.99 -2.29 -6.87
C THR A 156 -15.83 -3.73 -6.37
N HIS A 157 -15.40 -4.65 -7.24
CA HIS A 157 -15.14 -6.03 -6.84
C HIS A 157 -14.06 -6.08 -5.74
N PHE A 158 -12.93 -5.41 -5.97
CA PHE A 158 -11.82 -5.32 -5.04
C PHE A 158 -12.27 -4.87 -3.65
N ALA A 159 -13.02 -3.76 -3.56
CA ALA A 159 -13.45 -3.19 -2.29
C ALA A 159 -14.38 -4.13 -1.50
N LEU A 160 -15.32 -4.78 -2.19
CA LEU A 160 -16.24 -5.74 -1.57
C LEU A 160 -15.53 -7.02 -1.13
N SER A 161 -14.59 -7.53 -1.93
CA SER A 161 -13.75 -8.69 -1.61
C SER A 161 -12.92 -8.43 -0.36
N VAL A 162 -12.24 -7.27 -0.29
CA VAL A 162 -11.46 -6.85 0.88
C VAL A 162 -12.34 -6.74 2.13
N SER A 163 -13.51 -6.11 2.02
CA SER A 163 -14.45 -5.97 3.14
C SER A 163 -14.88 -7.32 3.71
N LYS A 164 -15.16 -8.30 2.83
CA LYS A 164 -15.50 -9.67 3.25
C LYS A 164 -14.35 -10.35 4.00
N MET A 165 -13.10 -10.17 3.56
CA MET A 165 -11.93 -10.82 4.15
C MET A 165 -11.51 -10.22 5.50
N ILE A 166 -11.79 -8.93 5.73
CA ILE A 166 -11.48 -8.24 7.00
C ILE A 166 -12.51 -8.59 8.09
N LYS A 167 -13.77 -8.82 7.71
CA LYS A 167 -14.87 -9.09 8.65
C LYS A 167 -14.77 -10.43 9.40
N HIS A 168 -14.01 -11.40 8.89
CA HIS A 168 -13.98 -12.77 9.39
C HIS A 168 -12.88 -13.08 10.41
N LEU A 169 -12.47 -12.09 11.21
CA LEU A 169 -11.52 -12.26 12.32
C LEU A 169 -12.22 -12.28 13.68
#